data_AF-A0A0D6AGK0-F1
#
_entry.id   AF-A0A0D6AGK0-F1
#
_cell.length_a   1.000
_cell.length_b   1.000
_cell.length_c   1.000
_cell.angle_alpha   90.00
_cell.angle_beta   90.00
_cell.angle_gamma   90.00
#
_symmetry.space_group_name_H-M   'P 1'
#
loop_
_entity.id
_entity.type
_entity.pdbx_description
1 polymer ?
#
loop_
_entity_poly.entity_id
_entity_poly.type
_entity_poly.pdbx_seq_one_letter_code
_entity_poly.pdbx_strand_id
1 'polypeptide(L)'
;MIIWKEDDGKGELWDKHKLYLHCTFETYCLTAEGTSAIAQEKQEEVTKIINIMKAKEELTDTQKGFIRRKNSTLGKLNNTFLRPSKPLYQGKSNIYLGIAMGLEQPVTIAIVDIETDKVITYQNPKQLLGVDYRLLRRQRTEKQKLSHQSHKARKRFNFQQKGESNLGEYIDLLIAKAILTVAQEYQVSKIIIPRLKDMRSITEAKIQLRAEKRIPEYKEGQKKYAQDYRVQVHQWSYGRLIEHVRAIALKVGIVVVEAKQPKQGTFTEKALQLVLSNTEKNLKKK
;
A
#
# COMPACT_ATOMS: atom_id res chain seq x y z
N MET A 1 -7.64 28.08 -2.69
CA MET A 1 -8.99 28.60 -2.42
C MET A 1 -9.05 28.98 -0.95
N ILE A 2 -9.39 30.23 -0.62
CA ILE A 2 -9.56 30.65 0.77
C ILE A 2 -11.04 30.50 1.10
N ILE A 3 -11.35 29.72 2.14
CA ILE A 3 -12.70 29.48 2.61
C ILE A 3 -12.85 30.13 3.96
N TRP A 4 -13.78 31.07 4.06
CA TRP A 4 -14.21 31.59 5.35
C TRP A 4 -15.21 30.61 5.96
N LYS A 5 -15.03 30.29 7.24
CA LYS A 5 -15.97 29.47 8.00
C LYS A 5 -16.09 30.00 9.41
N GLU A 6 -17.33 30.11 9.87
CA GLU A 6 -17.66 30.41 11.26
C GLU A 6 -17.65 29.12 12.08
N ASP A 7 -16.91 29.11 13.18
CA ASP A 7 -16.80 27.97 14.12
C ASP A 7 -17.73 28.24 15.33
N ASP A 8 -18.39 27.21 15.87
CA ASP A 8 -19.37 27.32 16.98
C ASP A 8 -18.74 27.66 18.36
N GLY A 9 -17.51 28.17 18.38
CA GLY A 9 -16.75 28.47 19.59
C GLY A 9 -17.28 29.68 20.37
N LYS A 10 -17.36 29.58 21.70
CA LYS A 10 -17.57 30.73 22.59
C LYS A 10 -16.23 31.44 22.80
N GLY A 11 -16.02 32.57 22.13
CA GLY A 11 -14.80 33.39 22.18
C GLY A 11 -14.96 34.73 21.45
N GLU A 12 -13.89 35.52 21.37
CA GLU A 12 -13.86 36.82 20.67
C GLU A 12 -14.03 36.65 19.15
N LEU A 13 -14.39 37.72 18.44
CA LEU A 13 -14.84 37.64 17.02
C LEU A 13 -13.78 37.04 16.08
N TRP A 14 -12.48 37.23 16.35
CA TRP A 14 -11.40 36.65 15.53
C TRP A 14 -11.22 35.14 15.75
N ASP A 15 -11.68 34.59 16.89
CA ASP A 15 -11.64 33.14 17.14
C ASP A 15 -12.81 32.41 16.48
N LYS A 16 -13.92 33.11 16.22
CA LYS A 16 -15.09 32.60 15.52
C LYS A 16 -14.92 32.56 14.00
N HIS A 17 -14.29 33.59 13.43
CA HIS A 17 -14.16 33.74 11.98
C HIS A 17 -12.79 33.26 11.49
N LYS A 18 -12.71 32.00 11.04
CA LYS A 18 -11.47 31.40 10.53
C LYS A 18 -11.43 31.40 9.01
N LEU A 19 -10.27 31.76 8.46
CA LEU A 19 -9.97 31.62 7.04
C LEU A 19 -9.13 30.35 6.84
N TYR A 20 -9.68 29.38 6.12
CA TYR A 20 -8.99 28.16 5.74
C TYR A 20 -8.43 28.30 4.33
N LEU A 21 -7.10 28.26 4.21
CA LEU A 21 -6.44 28.20 2.92
C LEU A 21 -6.33 26.74 2.46
N HIS A 22 -7.12 26.38 1.46
CA HIS A 22 -6.95 25.12 0.74
C HIS A 22 -5.93 25.29 -0.38
N CYS A 23 -4.76 24.68 -0.19
CA CYS A 23 -3.70 24.59 -1.19
C CYS A 23 -3.42 23.12 -1.50
N THR A 24 -3.48 22.77 -2.78
CA THR A 24 -2.91 21.53 -3.31
C THR A 24 -1.61 21.89 -4.00
N PHE A 25 -0.54 21.14 -3.71
CA PHE A 25 0.73 21.29 -4.39
C PHE A 25 1.22 19.92 -4.85
N GLU A 26 1.79 19.89 -6.04
CA GLU A 26 2.35 18.68 -6.62
C GLU A 26 3.75 18.45 -6.06
N THR A 27 3.90 17.38 -5.29
CA THR A 27 5.16 17.08 -4.58
C THR A 27 6.30 16.73 -5.53
N TYR A 28 6.01 16.17 -6.71
CA TYR A 28 7.00 15.90 -7.76
C TYR A 28 7.69 17.19 -8.25
N CYS A 29 6.95 18.29 -8.37
CA CYS A 29 7.46 19.60 -8.79
C CYS A 29 8.36 20.30 -7.75
N LEU A 30 8.58 19.70 -6.57
CA LEU A 30 9.49 20.25 -5.56
C LEU A 30 10.95 19.94 -5.86
N THR A 31 11.23 18.98 -6.74
CA THR A 31 12.58 18.52 -7.09
C THR A 31 12.92 18.90 -8.53
N ALA A 32 14.20 19.07 -8.84
CA ALA A 32 14.64 19.36 -10.21
C ALA A 32 14.27 18.22 -11.17
N GLU A 33 14.49 16.98 -10.74
CA GLU A 33 14.25 15.76 -11.49
C GLU A 33 12.75 15.53 -11.73
N GLY A 34 11.92 15.69 -10.69
CA GLY A 34 10.47 15.58 -10.83
C GLY A 34 9.86 16.70 -11.69
N THR A 35 10.38 17.93 -11.58
CA THR A 35 9.99 19.04 -12.47
C THR A 35 10.37 18.74 -13.91
N SER A 36 11.56 18.18 -14.16
CA SER A 36 12.01 17.79 -15.49
C SER A 36 11.14 16.69 -16.10
N ALA A 37 10.76 15.66 -15.32
CA ALA A 37 9.87 14.60 -15.77
C ALA A 37 8.48 15.13 -16.19
N ILE A 38 7.88 16.01 -15.36
CA ILE A 38 6.59 16.64 -15.67
C ILE A 38 6.71 17.59 -16.87
N ALA A 39 7.83 18.32 -16.98
CA ALA A 39 8.08 19.18 -18.13
C ALA A 39 8.16 18.37 -19.43
N GLN A 40 8.84 17.23 -19.43
CA GLN A 40 8.92 16.32 -20.57
C GLN A 40 7.54 15.78 -20.98
N GLU A 41 6.75 15.29 -20.02
CA GLU A 41 5.38 14.82 -20.28
C GLU A 41 4.52 15.92 -20.94
N LYS A 42 4.57 17.14 -20.39
CA LYS A 42 3.83 18.29 -20.93
C LYS A 42 4.35 18.75 -22.29
N GLN A 43 5.65 18.66 -22.54
CA GLN A 43 6.24 18.93 -23.85
C GLN A 43 5.74 17.93 -24.89
N GLU A 44 5.69 16.64 -24.57
CA GLU A 44 5.16 15.62 -25.47
C GLU A 44 3.68 15.85 -25.80
N GLU A 45 2.84 16.14 -24.80
CA GLU A 45 1.43 16.49 -24.99
C GLU A 45 1.27 17.69 -25.94
N VAL A 46 2.01 18.76 -25.70
CA VAL A 46 1.95 19.98 -26.52
C VAL A 46 2.45 19.71 -27.95
N THR A 47 3.52 18.92 -28.09
CA THR A 47 4.09 18.56 -29.39
C THR A 47 3.12 17.70 -30.20
N LYS A 48 2.45 16.72 -29.56
CA LYS A 48 1.38 15.93 -30.18
C LYS A 48 0.27 16.82 -30.71
N ILE A 49 -0.19 17.79 -29.92
CA ILE A 49 -1.22 18.76 -30.34
C ILE A 49 -0.76 19.61 -31.52
N ILE A 50 0.49 20.11 -31.49
CA ILE A 50 1.05 20.90 -32.58
C ILE A 50 1.11 20.07 -33.87
N ASN A 51 1.56 18.81 -33.79
CA ASN A 51 1.67 17.92 -34.94
C ASN A 51 0.30 17.60 -35.55
N ILE A 52 -0.71 17.29 -34.73
CA ILE A 52 -2.09 17.06 -35.18
C ILE A 52 -2.64 18.29 -35.89
N MET A 53 -2.37 19.49 -35.36
CA MET A 53 -2.84 20.73 -35.99
C MET A 53 -2.12 21.02 -37.30
N LYS A 54 -0.81 20.80 -37.36
CA LYS A 54 -0.01 21.00 -38.58
C LYS A 54 -0.31 20.00 -39.70
N ALA A 55 -0.86 18.83 -39.37
CA ALA A 55 -1.26 17.82 -40.35
C ALA A 55 -2.52 18.18 -41.15
N LYS A 56 -3.21 19.28 -40.80
CA LYS A 56 -4.36 19.79 -41.57
C LYS A 56 -3.87 20.59 -42.77
N GLU A 57 -4.37 20.27 -43.97
CA GLU A 57 -3.94 20.85 -45.24
C GLU A 57 -4.17 22.38 -45.32
N GLU A 58 -5.29 22.87 -44.79
CA GLU A 58 -5.57 24.31 -44.69
C GLU A 58 -5.80 24.74 -43.24
N LEU A 59 -4.99 25.69 -42.79
CA LEU A 59 -5.05 26.26 -41.45
C LEU A 59 -5.74 27.62 -41.46
N THR A 60 -6.83 27.75 -40.71
CA THR A 60 -7.47 29.06 -40.46
C THR A 60 -6.59 29.94 -39.56
N ASP A 61 -6.76 31.26 -39.61
CA ASP A 61 -5.93 32.19 -38.84
C ASP A 61 -6.08 32.00 -37.31
N THR A 62 -7.25 31.56 -36.85
CA THR A 62 -7.47 31.17 -35.45
C THR A 62 -6.63 29.93 -35.07
N GLN A 63 -6.48 28.97 -35.97
CA GLN A 63 -5.64 27.78 -35.77
C GLN A 63 -4.15 28.13 -35.79
N LYS A 64 -3.70 29.03 -36.69
CA LYS A 64 -2.32 29.57 -36.66
C LYS A 64 -2.02 30.29 -35.34
N GLY A 65 -2.95 31.11 -34.86
CA GLY A 65 -2.86 31.77 -33.55
C GLY A 65 -2.81 30.78 -32.38
N PHE A 66 -3.54 29.67 -32.47
CA PHE A 66 -3.46 28.58 -31.48
C PHE A 66 -2.10 27.87 -31.48
N ILE A 67 -1.55 27.54 -32.66
CA ILE A 67 -0.21 26.94 -32.79
C ILE A 67 0.85 27.87 -32.20
N ARG A 68 0.78 29.18 -32.50
CA ARG A 68 1.71 30.18 -31.94
C ARG A 68 1.68 30.21 -30.41
N ARG A 69 0.49 30.15 -29.81
CA ARG A 69 0.33 30.06 -28.34
C ARG A 69 0.96 28.78 -27.79
N LYS A 70 0.76 27.63 -28.45
CA LYS A 70 1.35 26.35 -28.02
C LYS A 70 2.88 26.33 -28.14
N ASN A 71 3.45 26.91 -29.20
CA ASN A 71 4.90 27.09 -29.33
C ASN A 71 5.45 27.98 -28.21
N SER A 72 4.74 29.06 -27.84
CA SER A 72 5.11 29.89 -26.69
C SER A 72 5.06 29.12 -25.37
N THR A 73 4.04 28.29 -25.16
CA THR A 73 3.96 27.39 -23.99
C THR A 73 5.16 26.44 -23.95
N LEU A 74 5.55 25.86 -25.09
CA LEU A 74 6.71 24.95 -25.17
C LEU A 74 8.01 25.67 -24.80
N GLY A 75 8.20 26.91 -25.26
CA GLY A 75 9.34 27.73 -24.84
C GLY A 75 9.36 28.04 -23.34
N LYS A 76 8.19 28.23 -22.71
CA LYS A 76 8.09 28.43 -21.25
C LYS A 76 8.41 27.18 -20.44
N LEU A 77 8.08 25.98 -20.95
CA LEU A 77 8.41 24.72 -20.29
C LEU A 77 9.92 24.47 -20.19
N ASN A 78 10.73 25.07 -21.07
CA ASN A 78 12.19 24.99 -21.02
C ASN A 78 12.82 25.93 -19.97
N ASN A 79 12.05 26.87 -19.42
CA ASN A 79 12.55 27.84 -18.44
C ASN A 79 12.02 27.49 -17.04
N THR A 80 12.62 26.47 -16.42
CA THR A 80 12.25 26.00 -15.09
C THR A 80 12.98 26.77 -13.99
N PHE A 81 12.27 27.08 -12.91
CA PHE A 81 12.88 27.62 -11.70
C PHE A 81 13.91 26.66 -11.11
N LEU A 82 14.95 27.22 -10.48
CA LEU A 82 15.91 26.42 -9.72
C LEU A 82 15.17 25.64 -8.61
N ARG A 83 15.39 24.33 -8.57
CA ARG A 83 14.83 23.41 -7.59
C ARG A 83 15.95 22.62 -6.92
N PRO A 84 15.79 22.20 -5.66
CA PRO A 84 16.72 21.26 -5.05
C PRO A 84 16.76 19.95 -5.85
N SER A 85 17.96 19.41 -6.03
CA SER A 85 18.14 18.10 -6.64
C SER A 85 17.84 17.01 -5.62
N LYS A 86 17.02 16.04 -6.04
CA LYS A 86 16.78 14.80 -5.33
C LYS A 86 16.55 13.70 -6.37
N PRO A 87 17.44 12.71 -6.47
CA PRO A 87 17.31 11.67 -7.47
C PRO A 87 16.00 10.92 -7.27
N LEU A 88 15.33 10.64 -8.40
CA LEU A 88 14.15 9.78 -8.40
C LEU A 88 14.55 8.39 -7.92
N TYR A 89 13.62 7.74 -7.22
CA TYR A 89 13.85 6.38 -6.78
C TYR A 89 14.07 5.47 -7.98
N GLN A 90 15.21 4.78 -8.01
CA GLN A 90 15.53 3.76 -9.01
C GLN A 90 15.90 2.47 -8.28
N GLY A 91 15.03 1.47 -8.39
CA GLY A 91 15.30 0.15 -7.83
C GLY A 91 16.19 -0.69 -8.75
N LYS A 92 16.97 -1.59 -8.15
CA LYS A 92 17.74 -2.63 -8.84
C LYS A 92 16.80 -3.61 -9.52
N SER A 93 17.02 -3.85 -10.81
CA SER A 93 16.15 -4.65 -11.68
C SER A 93 15.97 -6.11 -11.21
N ASN A 94 16.99 -6.65 -10.55
CA ASN A 94 17.05 -8.02 -10.04
C ASN A 94 16.55 -8.18 -8.60
N ILE A 95 16.33 -7.11 -7.83
CA ILE A 95 15.93 -7.21 -6.41
C ILE A 95 14.44 -6.96 -6.25
N TYR A 96 13.69 -8.00 -5.87
CA TYR A 96 12.25 -7.94 -5.57
C TYR A 96 11.99 -8.19 -4.08
N LEU A 97 10.88 -7.63 -3.58
CA LEU A 97 10.41 -7.86 -2.22
C LEU A 97 9.10 -8.64 -2.25
N GLY A 98 9.08 -9.82 -1.63
CA GLY A 98 7.89 -10.62 -1.42
C GLY A 98 7.27 -10.38 -0.06
N ILE A 99 5.94 -10.25 0.00
CA ILE A 99 5.18 -10.06 1.23
C ILE A 99 4.29 -11.27 1.46
N ALA A 100 4.56 -12.05 2.51
CA ALA A 100 3.66 -13.10 2.96
C ALA A 100 2.76 -12.60 4.10
N MET A 101 1.47 -12.92 4.04
CA MET A 101 0.48 -12.56 5.06
C MET A 101 -0.19 -13.81 5.63
N GLY A 102 -0.67 -13.74 6.87
CA GLY A 102 -1.51 -14.80 7.43
C GLY A 102 -1.91 -14.62 8.88
N LEU A 103 -2.42 -15.68 9.48
CA LEU A 103 -3.10 -15.63 10.77
C LEU A 103 -2.18 -15.39 11.97
N GLU A 104 -0.99 -15.99 11.96
CA GLU A 104 -0.05 -15.92 13.09
C GLU A 104 0.75 -14.62 13.07
N GLN A 105 1.19 -14.24 11.87
CA GLN A 105 1.98 -13.04 11.61
C GLN A 105 1.25 -12.23 10.53
N PRO A 106 0.97 -10.93 10.78
CA PRO A 106 0.24 -10.13 9.81
C PRO A 106 1.02 -9.99 8.51
N VAL A 107 2.35 -9.82 8.60
CA VAL A 107 3.27 -9.69 7.48
C VAL A 107 4.63 -10.29 7.82
N THR A 108 5.18 -11.03 6.86
CA THR A 108 6.61 -11.38 6.79
C THR A 108 7.11 -10.95 5.42
N ILE A 109 8.26 -10.30 5.36
CA ILE A 109 8.87 -9.90 4.09
C ILE A 109 10.11 -10.74 3.78
N ALA A 110 10.36 -10.93 2.49
CA ALA A 110 11.58 -11.52 1.96
C ALA A 110 12.11 -10.64 0.82
N ILE A 111 13.40 -10.32 0.85
CA ILE A 111 14.08 -9.61 -0.23
C ILE A 111 14.88 -10.63 -1.01
N VAL A 112 14.58 -10.75 -2.30
CA VAL A 112 15.08 -11.81 -3.17
C VAL A 112 15.81 -11.18 -4.34
N ASP A 113 17.01 -11.68 -4.60
CA ASP A 113 17.70 -11.47 -5.86
C ASP A 113 17.26 -12.54 -6.85
N ILE A 114 16.68 -12.11 -7.96
CA ILE A 114 16.10 -12.96 -9.00
C ILE A 114 17.18 -13.60 -9.87
N GLU A 115 18.33 -12.95 -10.04
CA GLU A 115 19.38 -13.52 -10.88
C GLU A 115 19.99 -14.77 -10.23
N THR A 116 20.07 -14.75 -8.90
CA THR A 116 20.64 -15.85 -8.12
C THR A 116 19.57 -16.75 -7.48
N ASP A 117 18.29 -16.38 -7.60
CA ASP A 117 17.14 -16.96 -6.86
C ASP A 117 17.39 -17.08 -5.34
N LYS A 118 18.26 -16.23 -4.78
CA LYS A 118 18.66 -16.26 -3.38
C LYS A 118 17.98 -15.16 -2.59
N VAL A 119 17.65 -15.48 -1.35
CA VAL A 119 17.12 -14.49 -0.40
C VAL A 119 18.26 -13.76 0.27
N ILE A 120 18.24 -12.43 0.13
CA ILE A 120 19.18 -11.53 0.79
C ILE A 120 18.82 -11.43 2.28
N THR A 121 17.55 -11.19 2.58
CA THR A 121 17.09 -11.07 3.97
C THR A 121 15.62 -11.40 4.14
N TYR A 122 15.27 -11.80 5.37
CA TYR A 122 13.91 -11.97 5.82
C TYR A 122 13.66 -11.06 7.02
N GLN A 123 12.50 -10.40 7.04
CA GLN A 123 12.07 -9.68 8.23
C GLN A 123 10.67 -10.09 8.67
N ASN A 124 10.57 -10.44 9.95
CA ASN A 124 9.32 -10.73 10.61
C ASN A 124 8.68 -9.42 11.15
N PRO A 125 7.41 -9.44 11.60
CA PRO A 125 6.76 -8.23 12.08
C PRO A 125 7.42 -7.61 13.32
N LYS A 126 8.15 -8.40 14.13
CA LYS A 126 8.91 -7.87 15.27
C LYS A 126 10.13 -7.08 14.81
N GLN A 127 10.83 -7.58 13.80
CA GLN A 127 11.98 -6.91 13.19
C GLN A 127 11.54 -5.64 12.44
N LEU A 128 10.44 -5.71 11.69
CA LEU A 128 9.89 -4.57 10.94
C LEU A 128 9.45 -3.41 11.85
N LEU A 129 8.73 -3.72 12.93
CA LEU A 129 8.16 -2.68 13.79
C LEU A 129 9.08 -2.28 14.95
N GLY A 130 10.06 -3.11 15.31
CA GLY A 130 10.96 -2.86 16.44
C GLY A 130 10.20 -2.51 17.73
N VAL A 131 10.37 -1.27 18.19
CA VAL A 131 9.72 -0.73 19.40
C VAL A 131 8.20 -0.68 19.27
N ASP A 132 7.67 -0.40 18.08
CA ASP A 132 6.23 -0.28 17.82
C ASP A 132 5.51 -1.63 17.79
N TYR A 133 6.25 -2.74 17.82
CA TYR A 133 5.69 -4.08 17.95
C TYR A 133 4.81 -4.22 19.22
N ARG A 134 5.06 -3.41 20.27
CA ARG A 134 4.21 -3.36 21.46
C ARG A 134 2.77 -2.97 21.15
N LEU A 135 2.56 -2.10 20.17
CA LEU A 135 1.23 -1.63 19.75
C LEU A 135 0.44 -2.78 19.12
N LEU A 136 1.12 -3.60 18.31
CA LEU A 136 0.54 -4.81 17.74
C LEU A 136 0.10 -5.77 18.85
N ARG A 137 0.93 -6.03 19.87
CA ARG A 137 0.53 -6.86 21.01
C ARG A 137 -0.66 -6.27 21.76
N ARG A 138 -0.68 -4.95 22.00
CA ARG A 138 -1.79 -4.25 22.66
C ARG A 138 -3.10 -4.42 21.89
N GLN A 139 -3.08 -4.17 20.58
CA GLN A 139 -4.25 -4.33 19.72
C GLN A 139 -4.82 -5.75 19.79
N ARG A 140 -3.93 -6.76 19.83
CA ARG A 140 -4.34 -8.16 19.97
C ARG A 140 -5.11 -8.40 21.27
N THR A 141 -4.59 -7.90 22.39
CA THR A 141 -5.23 -8.01 23.71
C THR A 141 -6.55 -7.24 23.77
N GLU A 142 -6.61 -6.03 23.20
CA GLU A 142 -7.84 -5.22 23.16
C GLU A 142 -8.94 -5.93 22.36
N LYS A 143 -8.65 -6.47 21.17
CA LYS A 143 -9.62 -7.23 20.38
C LYS A 143 -10.12 -8.48 21.09
N GLN A 144 -9.24 -9.21 21.78
CA GLN A 144 -9.65 -10.38 22.56
C GLN A 144 -10.58 -10.00 23.73
N LYS A 145 -10.26 -8.92 24.46
CA LYS A 145 -11.12 -8.39 25.53
C LYS A 145 -12.47 -7.94 24.99
N LEU A 146 -12.49 -7.21 23.88
CA LEU A 146 -13.73 -6.77 23.23
C LEU A 146 -14.58 -7.95 22.78
N SER A 147 -13.99 -8.96 22.11
CA SER A 147 -14.70 -10.18 21.71
C SER A 147 -15.37 -10.88 22.89
N HIS A 148 -14.66 -11.03 24.02
CA HIS A 148 -15.21 -11.62 25.24
C HIS A 148 -16.34 -10.77 25.85
N GLN A 149 -16.16 -9.45 25.90
CA GLN A 149 -17.19 -8.52 26.38
C GLN A 149 -18.43 -8.57 25.49
N SER A 150 -18.27 -8.54 24.16
CA SER A 150 -19.36 -8.65 23.20
C SER A 150 -20.10 -9.98 23.32
N HIS A 151 -19.38 -11.09 23.52
CA HIS A 151 -20.01 -12.39 23.75
C HIS A 151 -20.85 -12.40 25.06
N LYS A 152 -20.34 -11.83 26.15
CA LYS A 152 -21.11 -11.65 27.40
C LYS A 152 -22.31 -10.73 27.23
N ALA A 153 -22.15 -9.64 26.50
CA ALA A 153 -23.18 -8.64 26.23
C ALA A 153 -24.33 -9.22 25.38
N ARG A 154 -24.00 -10.01 24.35
CA ARG A 154 -24.98 -10.76 23.54
C ARG A 154 -25.81 -11.73 24.38
N LYS A 155 -25.19 -12.45 25.31
CA LYS A 155 -25.91 -13.35 26.24
C LYS A 155 -26.84 -12.61 27.20
N ARG A 156 -26.58 -11.33 27.47
CA ARG A 156 -27.35 -10.48 28.38
C ARG A 156 -28.36 -9.57 27.67
N PHE A 157 -28.56 -9.74 26.35
CA PHE A 157 -29.37 -8.87 25.49
C PHE A 157 -29.03 -7.37 25.54
N ASN A 158 -27.86 -7.00 26.08
CA ASN A 158 -27.39 -5.62 26.15
C ASN A 158 -26.46 -5.33 24.98
N PHE A 159 -27.03 -4.92 23.85
CA PHE A 159 -26.25 -4.60 22.67
C PHE A 159 -25.66 -3.18 22.76
N GLN A 160 -24.43 -3.08 23.28
CA GLN A 160 -23.62 -1.87 23.15
C GLN A 160 -22.46 -2.15 22.19
N GLN A 161 -22.49 -1.55 20.99
CA GLN A 161 -21.32 -1.53 20.12
C GLN A 161 -20.30 -0.56 20.70
N LYS A 162 -19.29 -1.09 21.40
CA LYS A 162 -18.09 -0.31 21.70
C LYS A 162 -17.25 -0.26 20.43
N GLY A 163 -16.97 0.95 19.95
CA GLY A 163 -16.13 1.16 18.76
C GLY A 163 -14.75 0.54 18.94
N GLU A 164 -14.22 -0.06 17.88
CA GLU A 164 -12.80 -0.44 17.84
C GLU A 164 -11.96 0.85 17.85
N SER A 165 -10.86 0.85 18.62
CA SER A 165 -9.88 1.94 18.55
C SER A 165 -9.25 2.01 17.16
N ASN A 166 -8.98 3.22 16.65
CA ASN A 166 -8.26 3.46 15.38
C ASN A 166 -6.82 2.89 15.37
N LEU A 167 -6.41 2.24 16.46
CA LEU A 167 -5.12 1.59 16.63
C LEU A 167 -4.82 0.59 15.51
N GLY A 168 -5.83 -0.10 14.98
CA GLY A 168 -5.61 -1.06 13.90
C GLY A 168 -5.16 -0.43 12.59
N GLU A 169 -5.81 0.66 12.18
CA GLU A 169 -5.44 1.41 10.99
C GLU A 169 -4.06 2.04 11.14
N TYR A 170 -3.77 2.61 12.33
CA TYR A 170 -2.46 3.15 12.64
C TYR A 170 -1.34 2.09 12.55
N ILE A 171 -1.58 0.87 13.05
CA ILE A 171 -0.62 -0.24 12.92
C ILE A 171 -0.45 -0.66 11.46
N ASP A 172 -1.53 -0.74 10.69
CA ASP A 172 -1.46 -1.08 9.26
C ASP A 172 -0.59 -0.06 8.50
N LEU A 173 -0.71 1.24 8.83
CA LEU A 173 0.16 2.31 8.32
C LEU A 173 1.62 2.19 8.76
N LEU A 174 1.88 1.87 10.04
CA LEU A 174 3.24 1.66 10.54
C LEU A 174 3.93 0.51 9.83
N ILE A 175 3.22 -0.61 9.64
CA ILE A 175 3.73 -1.78 8.91
C ILE A 175 4.05 -1.37 7.46
N ALA A 176 3.12 -0.68 6.78
CA ALA A 176 3.33 -0.26 5.40
C ALA A 176 4.52 0.71 5.24
N LYS A 177 4.72 1.63 6.19
CA LYS A 177 5.91 2.51 6.24
C LYS A 177 7.20 1.71 6.44
N ALA A 178 7.22 0.77 7.40
CA ALA A 178 8.40 -0.06 7.66
C ALA A 178 8.78 -0.90 6.44
N ILE A 179 7.80 -1.49 5.74
CA ILE A 179 8.01 -2.23 4.49
C ILE A 179 8.64 -1.32 3.44
N LEU A 180 8.14 -0.09 3.28
CA LEU A 180 8.70 0.87 2.32
C LEU A 180 10.14 1.23 2.68
N THR A 181 10.44 1.50 3.95
CA THR A 181 11.80 1.83 4.40
C THR A 181 12.77 0.72 4.03
N VAL A 182 12.40 -0.53 4.31
CA VAL A 182 13.21 -1.69 3.94
C VAL A 182 13.31 -1.83 2.41
N ALA A 183 12.23 -1.61 1.67
CA ALA A 183 12.27 -1.64 0.21
C ALA A 183 13.26 -0.60 -0.36
N GLN A 184 13.30 0.59 0.21
CA GLN A 184 14.18 1.67 -0.21
C GLN A 184 15.65 1.39 0.13
N GLU A 185 15.92 0.87 1.33
CA GLU A 185 17.27 0.51 1.79
C GLU A 185 17.95 -0.49 0.84
N TYR A 186 17.19 -1.50 0.40
CA TYR A 186 17.69 -2.52 -0.53
C TYR A 186 17.48 -2.17 -2.00
N GLN A 187 16.97 -0.96 -2.29
CA GLN A 187 16.67 -0.49 -3.65
C GLN A 187 15.84 -1.50 -4.44
N VAL A 188 14.76 -2.00 -3.86
CA VAL A 188 13.85 -2.96 -4.48
C VAL A 188 13.14 -2.33 -5.68
N SER A 189 13.12 -3.01 -6.82
CA SER A 189 12.38 -2.51 -8.00
C SER A 189 10.89 -2.84 -7.95
N LYS A 190 10.52 -4.02 -7.44
CA LYS A 190 9.12 -4.47 -7.37
C LYS A 190 8.75 -5.07 -6.01
N ILE A 191 7.57 -4.69 -5.53
CA ILE A 191 6.95 -5.28 -4.33
C ILE A 191 5.86 -6.24 -4.77
N ILE A 192 5.92 -7.49 -4.31
CA ILE A 192 4.98 -8.55 -4.64
C ILE A 192 4.11 -8.84 -3.42
N ILE A 193 2.81 -8.60 -3.57
CA ILE A 193 1.79 -8.77 -2.51
C ILE A 193 0.86 -9.94 -2.82
N PRO A 194 0.27 -10.58 -1.78
CA PRO A 194 -0.67 -11.66 -1.99
C PRO A 194 -2.02 -11.13 -2.45
N ARG A 195 -2.71 -11.88 -3.32
CA ARG A 195 -4.09 -11.57 -3.74
C ARG A 195 -5.05 -11.73 -2.58
N LEU A 196 -5.90 -10.72 -2.35
CA LEU A 196 -6.89 -10.73 -1.28
C LEU A 196 -7.87 -11.92 -1.39
N LYS A 197 -8.25 -12.31 -2.62
CA LYS A 197 -9.14 -13.45 -2.89
C LYS A 197 -8.59 -14.77 -2.34
N ASP A 198 -7.27 -14.95 -2.37
CA ASP A 198 -6.61 -16.18 -1.93
C ASP A 198 -6.46 -16.23 -0.39
N MET A 199 -6.45 -15.07 0.28
CA MET A 199 -6.20 -14.97 1.72
C MET A 199 -7.25 -15.71 2.56
N ARG A 200 -8.51 -15.68 2.14
CA ARG A 200 -9.59 -16.43 2.83
C ARG A 200 -9.35 -17.93 2.75
N SER A 201 -9.03 -18.45 1.56
CA SER A 201 -8.76 -19.87 1.36
C SER A 201 -7.51 -20.34 2.12
N ILE A 202 -6.45 -19.53 2.14
CA ILE A 202 -5.22 -19.82 2.89
C ILE A 202 -5.50 -19.88 4.39
N THR A 203 -6.29 -18.93 4.88
CA THR A 203 -6.73 -18.87 6.28
C THR A 203 -7.55 -20.10 6.66
N GLU A 204 -8.55 -20.45 5.86
CA GLU A 204 -9.41 -21.61 6.10
C GLU A 204 -8.62 -22.92 6.10
N ALA A 205 -7.72 -23.12 5.13
CA ALA A 205 -6.86 -24.30 5.06
C ALA A 205 -5.97 -24.44 6.29
N LYS A 206 -5.38 -23.33 6.78
CA LYS A 206 -4.55 -23.35 8.00
C LYS A 206 -5.35 -23.69 9.26
N ILE A 207 -6.58 -23.19 9.34
CA ILE A 207 -7.48 -23.48 10.47
C ILE A 207 -7.88 -24.96 10.47
N GLN A 208 -8.22 -25.52 9.30
CA GLN A 208 -8.56 -26.93 9.15
C GLN A 208 -7.37 -27.83 9.50
N LEU A 209 -6.19 -27.58 8.94
CA LEU A 209 -4.96 -28.33 9.26
C LEU A 209 -4.66 -28.32 10.76
N ARG A 210 -4.89 -27.19 11.44
CA ARG A 210 -4.70 -27.08 12.88
C ARG A 210 -5.75 -27.85 13.67
N ALA A 211 -6.99 -27.87 13.21
CA ALA A 211 -8.08 -28.64 13.80
C ALA A 211 -7.81 -30.15 13.69
N GLU A 212 -7.44 -30.61 12.49
CA GLU A 212 -7.07 -32.01 12.22
C GLU A 212 -5.87 -32.46 13.06
N LYS A 213 -4.82 -31.63 13.16
CA LYS A 213 -3.65 -31.92 13.99
C LYS A 213 -3.98 -32.00 15.49
N ARG A 214 -4.97 -31.25 15.96
CA ARG A 214 -5.37 -31.22 17.38
C ARG A 214 -6.34 -32.33 17.74
N ILE A 215 -7.26 -32.64 16.82
CA ILE A 215 -8.30 -33.63 16.99
C ILE A 215 -8.26 -34.51 15.73
N PRO A 216 -7.40 -35.55 15.70
CA PRO A 216 -7.41 -36.52 14.63
C PRO A 216 -8.75 -37.25 14.56
N GLU A 217 -9.19 -37.59 13.34
CA GLU A 217 -10.31 -38.52 13.04
C GLU A 217 -11.73 -38.08 13.46
N TYR A 218 -11.89 -37.18 14.44
CA TYR A 218 -13.20 -36.70 14.90
C TYR A 218 -13.63 -35.39 14.21
N LYS A 219 -14.38 -35.55 13.10
CA LYS A 219 -14.81 -34.45 12.21
C LYS A 219 -15.66 -33.38 12.90
N GLU A 220 -16.55 -33.73 13.81
CA GLU A 220 -17.41 -32.75 14.50
C GLU A 220 -16.60 -31.93 15.51
N GLY A 221 -15.67 -32.56 16.23
CA GLY A 221 -14.72 -31.87 17.10
C GLY A 221 -13.80 -30.94 16.32
N GLN A 222 -13.34 -31.35 15.13
CA GLN A 222 -12.57 -30.48 14.24
C GLN A 222 -13.37 -29.26 13.80
N LYS A 223 -14.64 -29.43 13.42
CA LYS A 223 -15.53 -28.31 13.04
C LYS A 223 -15.72 -27.33 14.20
N LYS A 224 -16.00 -27.84 15.40
CA LYS A 224 -16.17 -27.02 16.61
C LYS A 224 -14.88 -26.27 16.96
N TYR A 225 -13.74 -26.96 16.96
CA TYR A 225 -12.43 -26.34 17.18
C TYR A 225 -12.12 -25.28 16.13
N ALA A 226 -12.36 -25.57 14.85
CA ALA A 226 -12.14 -24.61 13.76
C ALA A 226 -13.01 -23.36 13.92
N GLN A 227 -14.26 -23.50 14.37
CA GLN A 227 -15.15 -22.39 14.64
C GLN A 227 -14.66 -21.53 15.81
N ASP A 228 -14.32 -22.16 16.94
CA ASP A 228 -13.80 -21.46 18.12
C ASP A 228 -12.46 -20.76 17.80
N TYR A 229 -11.59 -21.44 17.06
CA TYR A 229 -10.31 -20.89 16.62
C TYR A 229 -10.48 -19.74 15.61
N ARG A 230 -11.47 -19.77 14.70
CA ARG A 230 -11.81 -18.63 13.83
C ARG A 230 -12.21 -17.39 14.61
N VAL A 231 -12.94 -17.56 15.71
CA VAL A 231 -13.35 -16.44 16.58
C VAL A 231 -12.18 -15.94 17.41
N GLN A 232 -11.28 -16.82 17.83
CA GLN A 232 -10.11 -16.49 18.64
C GLN A 232 -8.97 -15.83 17.85
N VAL A 233 -8.77 -16.23 16.59
CA VAL A 233 -7.67 -15.74 15.75
C VAL A 233 -8.03 -14.41 15.13
N HIS A 234 -7.06 -13.50 15.12
CA HIS A 234 -7.26 -12.13 14.67
C HIS A 234 -7.79 -12.02 13.24
N GLN A 235 -8.83 -11.23 13.09
CA GLN A 235 -9.37 -10.74 11.83
C GLN A 235 -8.57 -9.51 11.40
N TRP A 236 -7.35 -9.75 10.89
CA TRP A 236 -6.58 -8.70 10.22
C TRP A 236 -7.34 -8.27 8.95
N SER A 237 -7.42 -6.96 8.72
CA SER A 237 -7.90 -6.48 7.44
C SER A 237 -6.74 -6.47 6.44
N TYR A 238 -6.50 -7.62 5.80
CA TYR A 238 -5.46 -7.73 4.77
C TYR A 238 -5.70 -6.75 3.61
N GLY A 239 -6.97 -6.43 3.32
CA GLY A 239 -7.34 -5.43 2.31
C GLY A 239 -6.77 -4.05 2.63
N ARG A 240 -7.04 -3.52 3.83
CA ARG A 240 -6.53 -2.21 4.25
C ARG A 240 -5.01 -2.14 4.22
N LEU A 241 -4.34 -3.18 4.72
CA LEU A 241 -2.88 -3.20 4.71
C LEU A 241 -2.32 -3.21 3.29
N ILE A 242 -2.90 -4.00 2.38
CA ILE A 242 -2.54 -4.03 0.96
C ILE A 242 -2.73 -2.65 0.31
N GLU A 243 -3.84 -1.97 0.62
CA GLU A 243 -4.12 -0.62 0.12
C GLU A 243 -3.10 0.39 0.62
N HIS A 244 -2.76 0.38 1.91
CA HIS A 244 -1.73 1.27 2.46
C HIS A 244 -0.35 1.01 1.84
N VAL A 245 0.04 -0.24 1.65
CA VAL A 245 1.30 -0.60 0.98
C VAL A 245 1.30 -0.07 -0.46
N ARG A 246 0.22 -0.25 -1.23
CA ARG A 246 0.11 0.31 -2.58
C ARG A 246 0.20 1.83 -2.60
N ALA A 247 -0.56 2.49 -1.74
CA ALA A 247 -0.62 3.95 -1.69
C ALA A 247 0.75 4.55 -1.35
N ILE A 248 1.48 3.93 -0.42
CA ILE A 248 2.81 4.39 -0.01
C ILE A 248 3.87 4.05 -1.07
N ALA A 249 3.83 2.87 -1.67
CA ALA A 249 4.75 2.47 -2.75
C ALA A 249 4.59 3.33 -4.00
N LEU A 250 3.34 3.63 -4.40
CA LEU A 250 3.02 4.46 -5.55
C LEU A 250 3.55 5.88 -5.40
N LYS A 251 3.53 6.45 -4.20
CA LYS A 251 4.12 7.77 -3.90
C LYS A 251 5.62 7.83 -4.16
N VAL A 252 6.31 6.70 -3.99
CA VAL A 252 7.77 6.59 -4.19
C VAL A 252 8.11 6.13 -5.62
N GLY A 253 7.13 5.60 -6.36
CA GLY A 253 7.34 5.05 -7.71
C GLY A 253 7.76 3.58 -7.73
N ILE A 254 7.52 2.82 -6.65
CA ILE A 254 7.80 1.38 -6.61
C ILE A 254 6.60 0.62 -7.18
N VAL A 255 6.85 -0.28 -8.13
CA VAL A 255 5.80 -1.07 -8.77
C VAL A 255 5.31 -2.16 -7.80
N VAL A 256 4.00 -2.24 -7.59
CA VAL A 256 3.36 -3.27 -6.76
C VAL A 256 2.63 -4.26 -7.64
N VAL A 257 2.90 -5.56 -7.46
CA VAL A 257 2.32 -6.66 -8.25
C VAL A 257 1.61 -7.65 -7.34
N GLU A 258 0.44 -8.13 -7.77
CA GLU A 258 -0.32 -9.14 -7.03
C GLU A 258 -0.01 -10.57 -7.52
N ALA A 259 0.40 -11.44 -6.60
CA ALA A 259 0.65 -12.85 -6.86
C ALA A 259 -0.15 -13.77 -5.91
N LYS A 260 -0.25 -15.05 -6.30
CA LYS A 260 -0.95 -16.08 -5.51
C LYS A 260 0.00 -16.59 -4.45
N GLN A 261 -0.35 -16.43 -3.18
CA GLN A 261 0.46 -16.95 -2.07
C GLN A 261 0.22 -18.46 -1.88
N PRO A 262 1.27 -19.25 -1.67
CA PRO A 262 1.13 -20.69 -1.40
C PRO A 262 0.43 -20.95 -0.06
N LYS A 263 -0.36 -22.03 -0.03
CA LYS A 263 -1.17 -22.39 1.15
C LYS A 263 -0.30 -22.95 2.28
N GLN A 264 0.71 -23.75 1.94
CA GLN A 264 1.60 -24.44 2.87
C GLN A 264 3.00 -23.79 2.92
N GLY A 265 3.85 -24.25 3.84
CA GLY A 265 5.19 -23.73 4.06
C GLY A 265 5.30 -22.67 5.17
N THR A 266 6.52 -22.33 5.52
CA THR A 266 6.83 -21.23 6.46
C THR A 266 6.53 -19.86 5.83
N PHE A 267 6.33 -18.81 6.63
CA PHE A 267 6.05 -17.48 6.07
C PHE A 267 7.19 -16.94 5.21
N THR A 268 8.42 -17.31 5.53
CA THR A 268 9.64 -17.00 4.76
C THR A 268 9.61 -17.70 3.41
N GLU A 269 9.34 -19.00 3.37
CA GLU A 269 9.16 -19.75 2.11
C GLU A 269 8.01 -19.19 1.27
N LYS A 270 6.89 -18.80 1.91
CA LYS A 270 5.75 -18.21 1.20
C LYS A 270 6.12 -16.88 0.54
N ALA A 271 6.90 -16.04 1.22
CA ALA A 271 7.35 -14.76 0.70
C ALA A 271 8.33 -14.95 -0.47
N LEU A 272 9.24 -15.93 -0.36
CA LEU A 272 10.14 -16.30 -1.45
C LEU A 272 9.38 -16.84 -2.67
N GLN A 273 8.52 -17.84 -2.48
CA GLN A 273 7.74 -18.47 -3.56
C GLN A 273 6.80 -17.47 -4.25
N LEU A 274 6.31 -16.46 -3.54
CA LEU A 274 5.57 -15.36 -4.14
C LEU A 274 6.39 -14.61 -5.19
N VAL A 275 7.68 -14.36 -4.91
CA VAL A 275 8.59 -13.71 -5.86
C VAL A 275 8.85 -14.60 -7.07
N LEU A 276 9.27 -15.84 -6.82
CA LEU A 276 9.64 -16.79 -7.87
C LEU A 276 8.46 -17.13 -8.80
N SER A 277 7.26 -17.34 -8.26
CA SER A 277 6.07 -17.64 -9.07
C SER A 277 5.65 -16.49 -10.01
N ASN A 278 6.12 -15.27 -9.75
CA ASN A 278 5.85 -14.10 -10.56
C ASN A 278 6.89 -13.91 -11.68
N THR A 279 8.14 -14.34 -11.47
CA THR A 279 9.20 -14.27 -12.50
C THR A 279 8.94 -15.31 -13.60
N GLU A 280 8.59 -16.55 -13.23
CA GLU A 280 8.26 -17.62 -14.19
C GLU A 280 7.08 -17.28 -15.11
N LYS A 281 6.06 -16.56 -14.61
CA LYS A 281 4.91 -16.13 -15.41
C LYS A 281 5.26 -15.05 -16.44
N ASN A 282 6.30 -14.27 -16.20
CA ASN A 282 6.80 -13.29 -17.17
C ASN A 282 7.64 -13.96 -18.26
N LEU A 283 8.30 -15.09 -17.96
CA LEU A 283 9.00 -15.92 -18.94
C LEU A 283 8.05 -16.65 -19.89
N LYS A 284 6.91 -17.17 -19.39
CA LYS A 284 5.90 -17.87 -20.23
C LYS A 284 5.01 -16.95 -21.08
N LYS A 285 5.18 -15.63 -21.00
CA LYS A 285 4.45 -14.63 -21.77
C LYS A 285 5.28 -13.97 -22.88
N LYS A 286 6.54 -14.37 -23.03
CA LYS A 286 7.36 -14.10 -24.21
C LYS A 286 7.27 -15.29 -25.15
#